data_AF-A0A940B324-F1
#
_entry.id   AF-A0A940B324-F1
#
_cell.length_a   1.000
_cell.length_b   1.000
_cell.length_c   1.000
_cell.angle_alpha   90.00
_cell.angle_beta   90.00
_cell.angle_gamma   90.00
#
_symmetry.space_group_name_H-M   'P 1'
#
loop_
_entity.id
_entity.type
_entity.pdbx_description
1 polymer ?
#
loop_
_entity_poly.entity_id
_entity_poly.type
_entity_poly.pdbx_seq_one_letter_code
_entity_poly.pdbx_strand_id
1 'polypeptide(L)'
;MNPQIVIPVAKKNIEILKKNIIYIRKFLNPSNVYILTAKENFSDFEDLKNQLTVLDENEIIKDVTFKTIDGIIAKTSIPAKRTGWYFQQLLKMFWCYHPLCADFYTVWDADTFPLKPIGLFSKDGKPYMHTKTENHTAYFETIEKLLNMKKEVDYSFISEKMTFSKKIMQELLNE
;
A
#
# COMPACT_ATOMS: atom_id res chain seq x y z
N MET A 1 -16.90 0.05 -11.22
CA MET A 1 -15.50 -0.01 -11.71
C MET A 1 -14.76 -1.03 -10.86
N ASN A 2 -14.09 -1.99 -11.48
CA ASN A 2 -13.30 -2.98 -10.72
C ASN A 2 -11.93 -2.37 -10.40
N PRO A 3 -11.46 -2.45 -9.13
CA PRO A 3 -10.20 -1.84 -8.73
C PRO A 3 -8.99 -2.64 -9.24
N GLN A 4 -7.90 -1.94 -9.54
CA GLN A 4 -6.56 -2.53 -9.54
C GLN A 4 -6.05 -2.58 -8.09
N ILE A 5 -5.55 -3.73 -7.65
CA ILE A 5 -5.03 -3.91 -6.28
C ILE A 5 -3.51 -4.09 -6.32
N VAL A 6 -2.79 -3.40 -5.43
CA VAL A 6 -1.33 -3.43 -5.32
C VAL A 6 -0.94 -3.74 -3.88
N ILE A 7 -0.13 -4.79 -3.70
CA ILE A 7 0.21 -5.34 -2.38
C ILE A 7 1.71 -5.58 -2.29
N PRO A 8 2.49 -4.65 -1.73
CA PRO A 8 3.83 -4.94 -1.28
C PRO A 8 3.81 -5.92 -0.11
N VAL A 9 4.66 -6.93 -0.13
CA VAL A 9 4.67 -7.98 0.89
C VAL A 9 6.10 -8.42 1.21
N ALA A 10 6.38 -8.56 2.51
CA ALA A 10 7.62 -9.17 2.98
C ALA A 10 7.43 -10.68 3.16
N LYS A 11 8.50 -11.47 3.02
CA LYS A 11 8.49 -12.94 3.15
C LYS A 11 7.67 -13.46 4.34
N LYS A 12 7.80 -12.83 5.51
CA LYS A 12 7.07 -13.20 6.75
C LYS A 12 5.55 -13.14 6.64
N ASN A 13 5.00 -12.37 5.70
CA ASN A 13 3.56 -12.16 5.52
C ASN A 13 2.98 -12.92 4.32
N ILE A 14 3.80 -13.63 3.53
CA ILE A 14 3.35 -14.30 2.30
C ILE A 14 2.26 -15.35 2.58
N GLU A 15 2.47 -16.22 3.57
CA GLU A 15 1.49 -17.27 3.90
C GLU A 15 0.12 -16.72 4.32
N ILE A 16 0.12 -15.58 5.00
CA ILE A 16 -1.11 -14.87 5.38
C ILE A 16 -1.75 -14.27 4.12
N LEU A 17 -0.95 -13.61 3.28
CA LEU A 17 -1.42 -13.00 2.04
C LEU A 17 -2.03 -14.03 1.09
N LYS A 18 -1.46 -15.22 0.94
CA LYS A 18 -2.00 -16.29 0.09
C LYS A 18 -3.45 -16.64 0.47
N LYS A 19 -3.73 -16.73 1.78
CA LYS A 19 -5.10 -16.92 2.29
C LYS A 19 -5.97 -15.70 2.00
N ASN A 20 -5.41 -14.51 2.14
CA ASN A 20 -6.10 -13.22 1.92
C ASN A 20 -6.54 -13.00 0.47
N ILE A 21 -5.77 -13.46 -0.53
CA ILE A 21 -6.12 -13.31 -1.95
C ILE A 21 -7.54 -13.83 -2.26
N ILE A 22 -7.95 -14.92 -1.62
CA ILE A 22 -9.30 -15.49 -1.76
C ILE A 22 -10.37 -14.47 -1.33
N TYR A 23 -10.15 -13.81 -0.19
CA TYR A 23 -11.06 -12.82 0.37
C TYR A 23 -11.05 -11.54 -0.45
N ILE A 24 -9.87 -11.07 -0.88
CA ILE A 24 -9.73 -9.90 -1.75
C ILE A 24 -10.54 -10.10 -3.03
N ARG A 25 -10.37 -11.25 -3.71
CA ARG A 25 -11.14 -11.55 -4.92
C ARG A 25 -12.64 -11.63 -4.65
N LYS A 26 -13.04 -12.28 -3.57
CA LYS A 26 -14.46 -12.44 -3.19
C LYS A 26 -15.16 -11.11 -2.88
N PHE A 27 -14.47 -10.19 -2.21
CA PHE A 27 -15.12 -9.01 -1.62
C PHE A 27 -14.80 -7.69 -2.31
N LEU A 28 -13.75 -7.63 -3.14
CA LEU A 28 -13.41 -6.44 -3.91
C LEU A 28 -13.63 -6.61 -5.42
N ASN A 29 -13.69 -7.86 -5.92
CA ASN A 29 -13.79 -8.16 -7.35
C ASN A 29 -12.78 -7.36 -8.21
N PRO A 30 -11.47 -7.45 -7.93
CA PRO A 30 -10.46 -6.63 -8.59
C PRO A 30 -10.27 -7.04 -10.05
N SER A 31 -9.88 -6.07 -10.89
CA SER A 31 -9.47 -6.36 -12.27
C SER A 31 -8.15 -7.11 -12.30
N ASN A 32 -7.20 -6.68 -11.46
CA ASN A 32 -5.86 -7.22 -11.34
C ASN A 32 -5.39 -7.14 -9.89
N VAL A 33 -4.55 -8.09 -9.49
CA VAL A 33 -3.86 -8.07 -8.21
C VAL A 33 -2.36 -8.17 -8.48
N TYR A 34 -1.61 -7.13 -8.08
CA TYR A 34 -0.16 -7.07 -8.20
C TYR A 34 0.49 -7.27 -6.85
N ILE A 35 1.40 -8.24 -6.78
CA ILE A 35 2.22 -8.51 -5.59
C ILE A 35 3.61 -7.96 -5.86
N LEU A 36 4.07 -7.07 -4.98
CA LEU A 36 5.42 -6.52 -5.04
C LEU A 36 6.25 -7.17 -3.93
N THR A 37 7.27 -7.94 -4.31
CA THR A 37 8.13 -8.66 -3.36
C THR A 37 9.50 -8.90 -3.98
N ALA A 38 10.50 -9.19 -3.14
CA ALA A 38 11.81 -9.65 -3.59
C ALA A 38 11.70 -10.89 -4.50
N LYS A 39 12.53 -10.95 -5.53
CA LYS A 39 12.50 -11.96 -6.62
C LYS A 39 12.61 -13.40 -6.13
N GLU A 40 13.38 -13.62 -5.05
CA GLU A 40 13.53 -14.92 -4.40
C GLU A 40 12.21 -15.49 -3.84
N ASN A 41 11.19 -14.65 -3.66
CA ASN A 41 9.89 -15.05 -3.13
C ASN A 41 8.86 -15.39 -4.22
N PHE A 42 9.23 -15.32 -5.51
CA PHE A 42 8.26 -15.53 -6.60
C PHE A 42 7.68 -16.93 -6.60
N SER A 43 8.50 -17.94 -6.29
CA SER A 43 8.09 -19.34 -6.26
C SER A 43 7.03 -19.63 -5.18
N ASP A 44 6.90 -18.80 -4.15
CA ASP A 44 5.87 -18.95 -3.12
C ASP A 44 4.45 -18.72 -3.66
N PHE A 45 4.32 -18.08 -4.83
CA PHE A 45 3.04 -17.71 -5.45
C PHE A 45 2.72 -18.53 -6.71
N GLU A 46 3.48 -19.59 -7.01
CA GLU A 46 3.29 -20.40 -8.23
C GLU A 46 1.90 -21.04 -8.31
N ASP A 47 1.33 -21.43 -7.16
CA ASP A 47 -0.03 -21.95 -7.01
C ASP A 47 -1.13 -20.91 -7.32
N LEU A 48 -0.78 -19.62 -7.30
CA LEU A 48 -1.67 -18.49 -7.53
C LEU A 48 -1.38 -17.73 -8.83
N LYS A 49 -0.45 -18.18 -9.68
CA LYS A 49 0.00 -17.45 -10.89
C LYS A 49 -1.10 -17.03 -11.87
N ASN A 50 -2.22 -17.75 -11.90
CA ASN A 50 -3.37 -17.43 -12.76
C ASN A 50 -4.33 -16.40 -12.12
N GLN A 51 -4.10 -16.02 -10.86
CA GLN A 51 -4.99 -15.16 -10.08
C GLN A 51 -4.38 -13.78 -9.81
N LEU A 52 -3.06 -13.64 -9.92
CA LEU A 52 -2.28 -12.45 -9.58
C LEU A 52 -1.04 -12.32 -10.47
N THR A 53 -0.39 -11.17 -10.43
CA THR A 53 0.91 -10.93 -11.07
C THR A 53 1.93 -10.57 -10.01
N VAL A 54 3.06 -11.29 -9.96
CA VAL A 54 4.17 -11.00 -9.04
C VAL A 54 5.22 -10.18 -9.79
N LEU A 55 5.70 -9.11 -9.17
CA LEU A 55 6.71 -8.19 -9.71
C LEU A 55 7.84 -8.00 -8.70
N ASP A 56 9.05 -7.76 -9.19
CA ASP A 56 10.23 -7.56 -8.35
C ASP A 56 10.15 -6.15 -7.76
N GLU A 57 10.14 -6.07 -6.43
CA GLU A 57 10.09 -4.79 -5.72
C GLU A 57 11.25 -3.85 -6.10
N ASN A 58 12.41 -4.39 -6.51
CA ASN A 58 13.55 -3.59 -6.93
C ASN A 58 13.40 -2.97 -8.33
N GLU A 59 12.41 -3.40 -9.12
CA GLU A 59 12.13 -2.85 -10.45
C GLU A 59 11.09 -1.71 -10.42
N ILE A 60 10.45 -1.47 -9.26
CA ILE A 60 9.37 -0.48 -9.12
C ILE A 60 9.91 0.95 -9.06
N ILE A 61 11.05 1.14 -8.39
CA ILE A 61 11.65 2.46 -8.20
C ILE A 61 13.12 2.37 -8.62
N LYS A 62 13.48 3.11 -9.67
CA LYS A 62 14.84 3.12 -10.18
C LYS A 62 15.81 3.54 -9.07
N ASP A 63 16.88 2.76 -8.88
CA ASP A 63 17.97 2.98 -7.93
C ASP A 63 17.57 2.99 -6.43
N VAL A 64 16.31 2.69 -6.11
CA VAL A 64 15.80 2.61 -4.74
C VAL A 64 15.41 1.17 -4.41
N THR A 65 16.28 0.52 -3.64
CA THR A 65 16.11 -0.86 -3.16
C THR A 65 15.97 -0.87 -1.64
N PHE A 66 15.66 -2.03 -1.07
CA PHE A 66 15.74 -2.23 0.38
C PHE A 66 17.09 -1.75 0.97
N LYS A 67 18.21 -2.04 0.31
CA LYS A 67 19.56 -1.63 0.75
C LYS A 67 19.75 -0.12 0.71
N THR A 68 19.18 0.54 -0.31
CA THR A 68 19.19 2.01 -0.40
C THR A 68 18.51 2.61 0.84
N ILE A 69 17.31 2.11 1.17
CA ILE A 69 16.54 2.58 2.34
C ILE A 69 17.26 2.23 3.65
N ASP A 70 17.85 1.05 3.74
CA ASP A 70 18.61 0.62 4.92
C ASP A 70 19.79 1.55 5.22
N GLY A 71 20.55 1.91 4.18
CA GLY A 71 21.67 2.84 4.29
C GLY A 71 21.26 4.26 4.69
N ILE A 72 20.04 4.69 4.36
CA ILE A 72 19.46 5.95 4.83
C ILE A 72 19.08 5.82 6.31
N ILE A 73 18.30 4.80 6.66
CA ILE A 73 17.81 4.58 8.03
C ILE A 73 18.97 4.41 9.02
N ALA A 74 20.04 3.73 8.63
CA ALA A 74 21.24 3.56 9.45
C ALA A 74 21.90 4.89 9.88
N LYS A 75 21.62 5.99 9.17
CA LYS A 75 22.11 7.35 9.50
C LYS A 75 21.12 8.14 10.35
N THR A 76 20.02 7.54 10.78
CA THR A 76 18.96 8.16 11.57
C THR A 76 18.81 7.46 12.92
N SER A 77 17.93 7.97 13.78
CA SER A 77 17.51 7.31 15.03
C SER A 77 16.43 6.24 14.83
N ILE A 78 15.99 6.00 13.60
CA ILE A 78 14.93 5.02 13.29
C ILE A 78 15.50 3.60 13.42
N PRO A 79 14.80 2.68 14.11
CA PRO A 79 15.26 1.29 14.20
C PRO A 79 15.32 0.58 12.84
N ALA A 80 16.45 -0.09 12.53
CA ALA A 80 16.66 -0.82 11.27
C ALA A 80 15.55 -1.85 10.93
N LYS A 81 14.87 -2.42 11.93
CA LYS A 81 13.70 -3.29 11.71
C LYS A 81 12.54 -2.62 10.96
N ARG A 82 12.54 -1.28 10.84
CA ARG A 82 11.54 -0.49 10.10
C ARG A 82 11.89 -0.30 8.63
N THR A 83 13.10 -0.67 8.17
CA THR A 83 13.53 -0.53 6.76
C THR A 83 12.51 -1.08 5.78
N GLY A 84 12.08 -2.33 5.97
CA GLY A 84 11.08 -2.95 5.09
C GLY A 84 9.74 -2.22 5.10
N TRP A 85 9.32 -1.67 6.24
CA TRP A 85 8.06 -0.93 6.33
C TRP A 85 8.12 0.39 5.53
N TYR A 86 9.23 1.14 5.64
CA TYR A 86 9.42 2.36 4.85
C TYR A 86 9.53 2.06 3.36
N PHE A 87 10.29 1.03 2.99
CA PHE A 87 10.41 0.62 1.60
C PHE A 87 9.03 0.28 1.00
N GLN A 88 8.20 -0.48 1.72
CA GLN A 88 6.83 -0.78 1.29
C GLN A 88 5.95 0.47 1.11
N GLN A 89 6.12 1.52 1.91
CA GLN A 89 5.35 2.76 1.69
C GLN A 89 5.77 3.45 0.39
N LEU A 90 7.07 3.46 0.08
CA LEU A 90 7.56 4.00 -1.20
C LEU A 90 7.05 3.18 -2.38
N LEU A 91 7.06 1.85 -2.29
CA LEU A 91 6.51 0.99 -3.35
C LEU A 91 5.03 1.29 -3.63
N LYS A 92 4.23 1.54 -2.59
CA LYS A 92 2.81 1.95 -2.72
C LYS A 92 2.66 3.27 -3.46
N MET A 93 3.50 4.26 -3.16
CA MET A 93 3.44 5.58 -3.78
C MET A 93 3.93 5.54 -5.23
N PHE A 94 5.11 4.99 -5.47
CA PHE A 94 5.77 5.00 -6.77
C PHE A 94 5.15 4.03 -7.79
N TRP A 95 4.22 3.15 -7.39
CA TRP A 95 3.41 2.37 -8.32
C TRP A 95 2.76 3.25 -9.40
N CYS A 96 2.45 4.52 -9.11
CA CYS A 96 1.89 5.46 -10.09
C CYS A 96 2.75 5.65 -11.35
N TYR A 97 4.05 5.34 -11.32
CA TYR A 97 4.94 5.43 -12.47
C TYR A 97 5.09 4.10 -13.23
N HIS A 98 4.59 2.99 -12.68
CA HIS A 98 4.71 1.69 -13.32
C HIS A 98 3.84 1.62 -14.60
N PRO A 99 4.30 1.00 -15.70
CA PRO A 99 3.56 0.93 -16.96
C PRO A 99 2.17 0.28 -16.84
N LEU A 100 2.02 -0.66 -15.90
CA LEU A 100 0.76 -1.35 -15.63
C LEU A 100 -0.20 -0.56 -14.72
N CYS A 101 0.21 0.61 -14.22
CA CYS A 101 -0.62 1.39 -13.30
C CYS A 101 -1.83 2.01 -14.02
N ALA A 102 -3.02 1.67 -13.53
CA ALA A 102 -4.29 2.27 -13.97
C ALA A 102 -4.46 3.70 -13.43
N ASP A 103 -5.46 4.43 -13.94
CA ASP A 103 -5.76 5.81 -13.48
C ASP A 103 -6.07 5.88 -11.97
N PHE A 104 -6.65 4.80 -11.45
CA PHE A 104 -6.82 4.57 -10.02
C PHE A 104 -6.29 3.19 -9.65
N TYR A 105 -5.60 3.13 -8.52
CA TYR A 105 -5.11 1.88 -7.95
C TYR A 105 -5.31 1.89 -6.44
N THR A 106 -5.65 0.73 -5.89
CA THR A 106 -5.90 0.55 -4.47
C THR A 106 -4.75 -0.22 -3.87
N VAL A 107 -4.02 0.43 -2.96
CA VAL A 107 -3.03 -0.26 -2.14
C VAL A 107 -3.72 -1.01 -1.02
N TRP A 108 -3.19 -2.16 -0.65
CA TRP A 108 -3.76 -3.00 0.38
C TRP A 108 -2.66 -3.61 1.25
N ASP A 109 -2.84 -3.60 2.56
CA ASP A 109 -1.89 -4.18 3.51
C ASP A 109 -1.96 -5.71 3.51
N ALA A 110 -0.82 -6.37 3.32
CA ALA A 110 -0.74 -7.80 3.06
C ALA A 110 -1.33 -8.69 4.18
N ASP A 111 -1.38 -8.20 5.41
CA ASP A 111 -1.85 -8.90 6.61
C ASP A 111 -3.31 -8.60 7.00
N THR A 112 -4.09 -7.99 6.10
CA THR A 112 -5.44 -7.51 6.42
C THR A 112 -6.50 -8.14 5.51
N PHE A 113 -7.57 -8.70 6.10
CA PHE A 113 -8.59 -9.44 5.35
C PHE A 113 -9.86 -8.62 5.15
N PRO A 114 -10.41 -8.51 3.93
CA PRO A 114 -11.77 -8.05 3.75
C PRO A 114 -12.73 -9.15 4.20
N LEU A 115 -13.69 -8.80 5.07
CA LEU A 115 -14.68 -9.74 5.61
C LEU A 115 -16.08 -9.58 5.01
N LYS A 116 -16.29 -8.51 4.25
CA LYS A 116 -17.54 -8.16 3.58
C LYS A 116 -17.24 -7.39 2.29
N PRO A 117 -18.18 -7.29 1.34
CA PRO A 117 -17.99 -6.47 0.15
C PRO A 117 -17.62 -5.03 0.51
N ILE A 118 -16.61 -4.47 -0.16
CA ILE A 118 -16.17 -3.09 0.06
C ILE A 118 -16.29 -2.30 -1.23
N GLY A 119 -17.15 -1.28 -1.22
CA GLY A 119 -17.18 -0.27 -2.28
C GLY A 119 -15.98 0.66 -2.15
N LEU A 120 -15.19 0.78 -3.21
CA LEU A 120 -14.01 1.66 -3.27
C LEU A 120 -14.26 2.96 -4.04
N PHE A 121 -15.35 3.01 -4.81
CA PHE A 121 -15.71 4.14 -5.66
C PHE A 121 -17.17 4.50 -5.48
N SER A 122 -17.47 5.80 -5.55
CA SER A 122 -18.83 6.32 -5.66
C SER A 122 -19.46 5.96 -7.01
N LYS A 123 -20.77 6.19 -7.14
CA LYS A 123 -21.50 6.03 -8.41
C LYS A 123 -20.92 6.90 -9.53
N ASP A 124 -20.35 8.05 -9.18
CA ASP A 124 -19.72 9.00 -10.11
C ASP A 124 -18.24 8.69 -10.36
N GLY A 125 -17.73 7.55 -9.89
CA GLY A 125 -16.36 7.09 -10.13
C GLY A 125 -15.29 7.74 -9.25
N LYS A 126 -15.66 8.46 -8.19
CA LYS A 126 -14.68 9.06 -7.25
C LYS A 126 -14.27 8.05 -6.18
N PRO A 127 -12.99 7.94 -5.82
CA PRO A 127 -12.56 7.02 -4.77
C PRO A 127 -13.10 7.44 -3.40
N TYR A 128 -13.50 6.47 -2.59
CA TYR A 128 -13.83 6.70 -1.19
C TYR A 128 -12.57 6.82 -0.34
N MET A 129 -12.58 7.80 0.58
CA MET A 129 -11.66 7.81 1.71
C MET A 129 -12.26 6.97 2.84
N HIS A 130 -11.59 5.88 3.19
CA HIS A 130 -12.01 5.04 4.29
C HIS A 130 -11.51 5.64 5.61
N THR A 131 -12.40 5.71 6.59
CA THR A 131 -12.10 6.26 7.91
C THR A 131 -12.29 5.20 8.99
N LYS A 132 -11.63 5.44 10.13
CA LYS A 132 -11.67 4.60 11.33
C LYS A 132 -11.84 5.45 12.57
N THR A 133 -12.08 4.80 13.70
CA THR A 133 -12.18 5.43 15.02
C THR A 133 -10.87 5.41 15.80
N GLU A 134 -9.79 4.85 15.23
CA GLU A 134 -8.49 4.78 15.91
C GLU A 134 -7.95 6.18 16.19
N ASN A 135 -7.52 6.43 17.42
CA ASN A 135 -6.99 7.72 17.85
C ASN A 135 -5.69 7.48 18.63
N HIS A 136 -4.55 7.78 17.99
CA HIS A 136 -3.26 7.76 18.65
C HIS A 136 -2.80 9.19 18.98
N THR A 137 -3.09 9.62 20.21
CA THR A 137 -2.94 11.00 20.68
C THR A 137 -1.57 11.62 20.37
N ALA A 138 -0.48 10.84 20.48
CA ALA A 138 0.88 11.31 20.24
C ALA A 138 1.10 11.90 18.84
N TYR A 139 0.39 11.39 17.82
CA TYR A 139 0.45 11.94 16.45
C TYR A 139 -0.14 13.34 16.39
N PHE A 140 -1.31 13.52 16.99
CA PHE A 140 -2.00 14.81 16.97
C PHE A 140 -1.25 15.87 17.79
N GLU A 141 -0.72 15.49 18.95
CA GLU A 141 0.14 16.39 19.74
C GLU A 141 1.39 16.82 18.99
N THR A 142 1.99 15.91 18.22
CA THR A 142 3.18 16.21 17.42
C THR A 142 2.84 17.12 16.25
N ILE A 143 1.75 16.86 15.53
CA ILE A 143 1.27 17.72 14.44
C ILE A 143 0.92 19.12 14.95
N GLU A 144 0.24 19.23 16.10
CA GLU A 144 -0.07 20.51 16.72
C GLU A 144 1.19 21.26 17.10
N LYS A 145 2.17 20.59 17.71
CA LYS A 145 3.46 21.22 18.08
C LYS A 145 4.28 21.67 16.86
N LEU A 146 4.27 20.91 15.77
CA LEU A 146 5.09 21.19 14.59
C LEU A 146 4.44 22.17 13.61
N LEU A 147 3.12 22.06 13.41
CA LEU A 147 2.39 22.75 12.34
C LEU A 147 1.32 23.71 12.87
N ASN A 148 1.09 23.74 14.19
CA ASN A 148 0.00 24.49 14.82
C ASN A 148 -1.39 24.12 14.25
N MET A 149 -1.54 22.87 13.83
CA MET A 149 -2.76 22.30 13.27
C MET A 149 -3.42 21.37 14.29
N LYS A 150 -4.71 21.56 14.51
CA LYS A 150 -5.51 20.69 15.39
C LYS A 150 -6.27 19.65 14.57
N LYS A 151 -6.69 18.58 15.25
CA LYS A 151 -7.55 17.57 14.64
C LYS A 151 -8.94 18.17 14.42
N GLU A 152 -9.35 18.30 13.16
CA GLU A 152 -10.65 18.90 12.77
C GLU A 152 -11.80 17.90 12.70
N VAL A 153 -11.50 16.59 12.75
CA VAL A 153 -12.50 15.51 12.60
C VAL A 153 -12.41 14.52 13.76
N ASP A 154 -13.53 13.90 14.13
CA ASP A 154 -13.57 12.90 15.21
C ASP A 154 -13.07 11.52 14.76
N TYR A 155 -12.99 11.25 13.45
CA TYR A 155 -12.45 10.02 12.86
C TYR A 155 -10.95 10.12 12.49
N SER A 156 -10.39 9.01 12.02
CA SER A 156 -9.01 8.85 11.55
C SER A 156 -8.99 8.36 10.11
N PHE A 157 -8.00 8.83 9.36
CA PHE A 157 -7.75 8.40 7.98
C PHE A 157 -6.76 7.23 7.89
N ILE A 158 -6.27 6.71 9.03
CA ILE A 158 -5.46 5.50 9.06
C ILE A 158 -6.34 4.32 8.62
N SER A 159 -5.97 3.68 7.52
CA SER A 159 -6.68 2.54 6.97
C SER A 159 -5.70 1.55 6.35
N GLU A 160 -6.09 0.27 6.38
CA GLU A 160 -5.37 -0.86 5.76
C GLU A 160 -5.31 -0.81 4.24
N LYS A 161 -6.05 0.14 3.65
CA LYS A 161 -6.19 0.30 2.21
C LYS A 161 -6.43 1.75 1.86
N MET A 162 -6.01 2.13 0.66
CA MET A 162 -6.30 3.44 0.11
C MET A 162 -6.32 3.37 -1.41
N THR A 163 -7.30 4.03 -2.02
CA THR A 163 -7.36 4.18 -3.48
C THR A 163 -6.74 5.51 -3.87
N PHE A 164 -5.66 5.46 -4.65
CA PHE A 164 -4.97 6.61 -5.16
C PHE A 164 -5.38 6.92 -6.59
N SER A 165 -5.41 8.21 -6.93
CA SER A 165 -5.34 8.65 -8.33
C SER A 165 -3.89 8.67 -8.75
N LYS A 166 -3.58 8.01 -9.88
CA LYS A 166 -2.25 8.05 -10.50
C LYS A 166 -1.78 9.48 -10.72
N LYS A 167 -2.62 10.33 -11.30
CA LYS A 167 -2.31 11.74 -11.57
C LYS A 167 -1.94 12.51 -10.30
N ILE A 168 -2.78 12.43 -9.26
CA ILE A 168 -2.54 13.15 -8.00
C ILE A 168 -1.26 12.65 -7.31
N MET A 169 -1.02 11.33 -7.32
CA MET A 169 0.22 10.78 -6.73
C MET A 169 1.47 11.22 -7.49
N GLN A 170 1.39 11.29 -8.82
CA GLN A 170 2.48 11.83 -9.65
C GLN A 170 2.73 13.32 -9.37
N GLU A 171 1.67 14.12 -9.22
CA GLU A 171 1.79 15.53 -8.82
C GLU A 171 2.50 15.63 -7.45
N LEU A 172 2.03 14.88 -6.45
CA LEU A 172 2.62 14.85 -5.10
C LEU A 172 4.11 14.47 -5.09
N LEU A 173 4.52 13.51 -5.93
CA LEU A 173 5.92 13.05 -5.98
C LEU A 173 6.87 13.98 -6.75
N ASN A 174 6.32 14.98 -7.47
CA ASN A 174 7.10 15.96 -8.22
C ASN A 174 7.18 17.33 -7.52
N GLU A 175 6.54 17.49 -6.36
CA GLU A 175 6.71 18.65 -5.46
C GLU A 175 8.01 18.55 -4.63
#